data_AF-A0A7C3XQL7-F1
#
_entry.id   AF-A0A7C3XQL7-F1
#
_cell.length_a   1.000
_cell.length_b   1.000
_cell.length_c   1.000
_cell.angle_alpha   90.00
_cell.angle_beta   90.00
_cell.angle_gamma   90.00
#
_symmetry.space_group_name_H-M   'P 1'
#
loop_
_entity.id
_entity.type
_entity.pdbx_description
1 polymer ?
#
loop_
_entity_poly.entity_id
_entity_poly.type
_entity_poly.pdbx_seq_one_letter_code
_entity_poly.pdbx_strand_id
1 'polypeptide(L)'
;MEHGSIFGMRVDRRGLAVLTLTIIILSSSLIMYTPNFEKINIVEEFMNVLESSGVSQGPEELVETKLSTVRLKVTLTDMGYPNLSNWGVSSPKPVSNAIISLSGRSALTDWMGEATVRAPQGNCTLAISRDRIGWWRTEVTLEKDMEEFEVNFILYRVAPLNITSDIKPSTDLNPVTLLFQIPDGGPYYIGMAVITYYTPSGGPEVYREDFSEAVPLRSVRNLWGSMSGVGRPFRSMVLIDYDHKGFGGEIITVKIDVKGEPVYVIPWMSYLPVENVVLERRN
;
A
#
# COMPACT_ATOMS: atom_id res chain seq x y z
N MET A 1 21.60 4.37 68.95
CA MET A 1 20.18 4.01 68.76
C MET A 1 19.52 5.30 68.30
N GLU A 2 19.02 5.50 67.09
CA GLU A 2 18.55 4.62 66.01
C GLU A 2 18.90 5.22 64.64
N HIS A 3 18.98 4.34 63.63
CA HIS A 3 19.14 4.66 62.22
C HIS A 3 17.84 5.20 61.61
N GLY A 4 17.92 6.28 60.83
CA GLY A 4 16.90 6.68 59.86
C GLY A 4 17.41 6.49 58.43
N SER A 5 17.02 5.38 57.80
CA SER A 5 17.33 5.00 56.42
C SER A 5 16.56 5.88 55.42
N ILE A 6 17.28 6.57 54.53
CA ILE A 6 16.72 7.20 53.33
C ILE A 6 16.55 6.11 52.28
N PHE A 7 15.31 5.83 51.89
CA PHE A 7 14.94 4.95 50.78
C PHE A 7 15.50 5.52 49.46
N GLY A 8 16.66 5.01 49.03
CA GLY A 8 17.15 5.19 47.67
C GLY A 8 16.31 4.34 46.71
N MET A 9 15.30 4.95 46.10
CA MET A 9 14.50 4.30 45.06
C MET A 9 15.38 4.09 43.82
N ARG A 10 15.90 2.87 43.64
CA ARG A 10 16.57 2.46 42.39
C ARG A 10 15.53 2.47 41.27
N VAL A 11 15.52 3.53 40.47
CA VAL A 11 14.79 3.56 39.21
C VAL A 11 15.48 2.58 38.27
N ASP A 12 14.83 1.45 37.99
CA ASP A 12 15.32 0.47 37.03
C ASP A 12 15.38 1.13 35.65
N ARG A 13 16.57 1.14 35.03
CA ARG A 13 16.82 1.77 33.72
C ARG A 13 15.89 1.24 32.63
N ARG A 14 15.41 0.00 32.80
CA ARG A 14 14.42 -0.62 31.91
C ARG A 14 13.03 -0.02 32.08
N GLY A 15 12.64 0.31 33.32
CA GLY A 15 11.38 0.99 33.62
C GLY A 15 11.33 2.41 33.08
N LEU A 16 12.46 3.12 33.12
CA LEU A 16 12.57 4.46 32.55
C LEU A 16 12.41 4.42 31.02
N ALA A 17 13.11 3.51 30.32
CA ALA A 17 13.03 3.39 28.87
C ALA A 17 11.61 3.05 28.38
N VAL A 18 10.91 2.16 29.09
CA VAL A 18 9.51 1.82 28.77
C VAL A 18 8.60 3.02 28.97
N LEU A 19 8.79 3.80 30.05
CA LEU A 19 8.02 5.02 30.30
C LEU A 19 8.23 6.06 29.18
N THR A 20 9.49 6.27 28.75
CA THR A 20 9.82 7.19 27.66
C THR A 20 9.17 6.76 26.34
N LEU A 21 9.26 5.47 26.00
CA LEU A 21 8.65 4.93 24.78
C LEU A 21 7.13 5.09 24.80
N THR A 22 6.51 4.87 25.97
CA THR A 22 5.06 5.01 26.15
C THR A 22 4.64 6.46 25.99
N ILE A 23 5.39 7.43 26.55
CA ILE A 23 5.12 8.87 26.38
C ILE A 23 5.25 9.28 24.90
N ILE A 24 6.25 8.77 24.17
CA ILE A 24 6.45 9.05 22.73
C ILE A 24 5.27 8.51 21.89
N ILE A 25 4.81 7.29 22.18
CA ILE A 25 3.68 6.70 21.46
C ILE A 25 2.38 7.48 21.78
N LEU A 26 2.19 7.88 23.03
CA LEU A 26 1.00 8.62 23.46
C LEU A 26 0.97 10.06 22.94
N SER A 27 2.12 10.73 22.83
CA SER A 27 2.21 12.07 22.24
C SER A 27 2.05 12.03 20.72
N SER A 28 2.60 11.00 20.06
CA SER A 28 2.43 10.78 18.61
C SER A 28 0.98 10.48 18.23
N SER A 29 0.25 9.75 19.07
CA SER A 29 -1.18 9.48 18.83
C SER A 29 -2.06 10.70 19.08
N LEU A 30 -1.69 11.59 20.01
CA LEU A 30 -2.39 12.85 20.23
C LEU A 30 -2.25 13.81 19.04
N ILE A 31 -1.07 13.85 18.40
CA ILE A 31 -0.81 14.69 17.22
C ILE A 31 -1.66 14.26 16.01
N MET A 32 -2.02 12.97 15.90
CA MET A 32 -2.89 12.49 14.82
C MET A 32 -4.38 12.87 14.98
N TYR A 33 -4.82 13.33 16.16
CA TYR A 33 -6.24 13.55 16.48
C TYR A 33 -6.66 15.03 16.55
N THR A 34 -5.74 16.00 16.44
CA THR A 34 -6.08 17.43 16.47
C THR A 34 -5.58 18.14 15.20
N PRO A 35 -6.46 18.73 14.37
CA PRO A 35 -6.07 19.25 13.05
C PRO A 35 -5.44 20.65 13.08
N ASN A 36 -5.22 21.25 14.25
CA ASN A 36 -4.63 22.59 14.38
C ASN A 36 -3.53 22.60 15.45
N PHE A 37 -2.30 22.32 15.07
CA PHE A 37 -1.13 22.85 15.76
C PHE A 37 -0.16 23.42 14.74
N GLU A 38 -0.07 24.75 14.71
CA GLU A 38 1.07 25.46 14.17
C GLU A 38 2.33 25.07 14.96
N LYS A 39 3.36 24.63 14.23
CA LYS A 39 4.79 24.59 14.59
C LYS A 39 5.10 24.56 16.10
N ILE A 40 5.09 23.36 16.69
CA ILE A 40 5.90 23.09 17.89
C ILE A 40 7.15 22.35 17.43
N ASN A 41 8.31 22.98 17.57
CA ASN A 41 9.61 22.47 17.16
C ASN A 41 10.15 21.47 18.20
N ILE A 42 9.42 20.36 18.40
CA ILE A 42 9.73 19.31 19.40
C ILE A 42 11.13 18.70 19.16
N VAL A 43 11.63 18.75 17.93
CA VAL A 43 12.96 18.26 17.56
C VAL A 43 14.07 19.08 18.22
N GLU A 44 13.90 20.40 18.35
CA GLU A 44 14.92 21.30 18.91
C GLU A 44 15.05 21.15 20.43
N GLU A 45 13.92 20.96 21.12
CA GLU A 45 13.90 20.75 22.57
C GLU A 45 14.43 19.36 22.96
N PHE A 46 14.24 18.34 22.11
CA PHE A 46 14.79 17.00 22.32
C PHE A 46 16.31 16.92 22.13
N MET A 47 16.87 17.68 21.17
CA MET A 47 18.32 17.74 20.95
C MET A 47 19.03 18.42 22.13
N ASN A 48 18.45 19.48 22.71
CA ASN A 48 18.98 20.15 23.89
C ASN A 48 18.97 19.26 25.14
N VAL A 49 17.95 18.40 25.29
CA VAL A 49 17.90 17.44 26.42
C VAL A 49 18.96 16.35 26.26
N LEU A 50 19.20 15.85 25.04
CA LEU A 50 20.25 14.87 24.77
C LEU A 50 21.66 15.43 25.01
N GLU A 51 21.92 16.69 24.66
CA GLU A 51 23.21 17.35 24.92
C GLU A 51 23.47 17.60 26.42
N SER A 52 22.41 17.79 27.22
CA SER A 52 22.52 17.99 28.67
C SER A 52 22.76 16.68 29.45
N SER A 53 22.41 15.53 28.88
CA SER A 53 22.71 14.21 29.41
C SER A 53 24.08 13.77 28.89
N GLY A 54 25.15 14.09 29.61
CA GLY A 54 26.55 13.82 29.26
C GLY A 54 26.89 12.35 28.94
N VAL A 55 26.44 11.88 27.77
CA VAL A 55 26.85 10.64 27.14
C VAL A 55 28.11 10.99 26.34
N SER A 56 29.25 10.60 26.91
CA SER A 56 30.57 10.64 26.27
C SER A 56 30.50 10.02 24.87
N GLN A 57 30.45 10.86 23.83
CA GLN A 57 30.72 10.45 22.46
C GLN A 57 32.21 10.13 22.35
N GLY A 58 32.53 8.85 22.18
CA GLY A 58 33.76 8.49 21.46
C GLY A 58 33.66 9.01 20.03
N PRO A 59 34.77 9.16 19.30
CA PRO A 59 34.73 9.69 17.94
C PRO A 59 34.11 8.64 17.03
N GLU A 60 32.80 8.66 16.86
CA GLU A 60 32.17 8.11 15.67
C GLU A 60 32.59 9.01 14.52
N GLU A 61 33.45 8.50 13.65
CA GLU A 61 33.69 9.04 12.33
C GLU A 61 32.31 9.27 11.68
N LEU A 62 31.90 10.54 11.61
CA LEU A 62 30.80 10.99 10.78
C LEU A 62 31.21 10.69 9.33
N VAL A 63 30.90 9.49 8.86
CA VAL A 63 30.96 9.14 7.45
C VAL A 63 29.98 10.09 6.77
N GLU A 64 30.53 11.12 6.11
CA GLU A 64 29.76 12.09 5.36
C GLU A 64 29.11 11.37 4.19
N THR A 65 27.90 10.83 4.41
CA THR A 65 27.16 10.10 3.38
C THR A 65 26.80 11.09 2.29
N LYS A 66 27.47 10.97 1.15
CA LYS A 66 27.20 11.77 -0.03
C LYS A 66 25.74 11.60 -0.44
N LEU A 67 25.00 12.70 -0.48
CA LEU A 67 23.59 12.71 -0.89
C LEU A 67 23.49 12.82 -2.41
N SER A 68 22.52 12.13 -2.98
CA SER A 68 22.10 12.21 -4.38
C SER A 68 20.66 12.68 -4.45
N THR A 69 20.38 13.59 -5.38
CA THR A 69 19.04 13.96 -5.81
C THR A 69 18.57 12.94 -6.84
N VAL A 70 17.40 12.36 -6.63
CA VAL A 70 16.80 11.35 -7.50
C VAL A 70 15.47 11.86 -8.01
N ARG A 71 15.24 11.78 -9.31
CA ARG A 71 13.96 12.06 -9.95
C ARG A 71 13.26 10.76 -10.28
N LEU A 72 11.99 10.68 -9.96
CA LEU A 72 11.17 9.50 -10.13
C LEU A 72 9.92 9.88 -10.92
N LYS A 73 9.61 9.10 -11.95
CA LYS A 73 8.37 9.21 -12.70
C LYS A 73 7.55 7.94 -12.50
N VAL A 74 6.29 8.09 -12.09
CA VAL A 74 5.37 6.99 -11.84
C VAL A 74 4.24 7.03 -12.83
N THR A 75 4.07 5.93 -13.58
CA THR A 75 3.01 5.77 -14.56
C THR A 75 2.20 4.49 -14.31
N LEU A 76 0.97 4.48 -14.80
CA LEU A 76 0.05 3.35 -14.76
C LEU A 76 -0.49 3.08 -16.16
N THR A 77 -0.36 1.84 -16.59
CA THR A 77 -0.94 1.29 -17.82
C THR A 77 -2.05 0.31 -17.42
N ASP A 78 -3.31 0.70 -17.60
CA ASP A 78 -4.46 -0.20 -17.32
C ASP A 78 -4.84 -0.93 -18.61
N MET A 79 -4.54 -2.22 -18.68
CA MET A 79 -4.75 -3.03 -19.87
C MET A 79 -6.20 -3.50 -20.03
N GLY A 80 -7.10 -3.18 -19.09
CA GLY A 80 -8.51 -3.52 -19.23
C GLY A 80 -8.88 -4.95 -18.83
N TYR A 81 -10.05 -5.37 -19.31
CA TYR A 81 -10.54 -6.76 -19.23
C TYR A 81 -10.15 -7.52 -20.51
N PRO A 82 -9.55 -8.72 -20.41
CA PRO A 82 -8.98 -9.43 -21.56
C PRO A 82 -10.01 -10.02 -22.54
N ASN A 83 -11.30 -10.10 -22.20
CA ASN A 83 -12.31 -10.74 -23.05
C ASN A 83 -12.98 -9.82 -24.10
N LEU A 84 -12.60 -8.55 -24.18
CA LEU A 84 -13.08 -7.64 -25.23
C LEU A 84 -12.01 -7.43 -26.32
N SER A 85 -11.62 -8.54 -26.95
CA SER A 85 -11.04 -8.73 -28.31
C SER A 85 -10.08 -7.71 -28.93
N ASN A 86 -9.55 -6.73 -28.21
CA ASN A 86 -8.48 -5.85 -28.62
C ASN A 86 -7.80 -5.38 -27.34
N TRP A 87 -6.57 -5.85 -27.11
CA TRP A 87 -5.63 -5.15 -26.24
C TRP A 87 -5.40 -3.77 -26.87
N GLY A 88 -6.31 -2.83 -26.62
CA GLY A 88 -6.02 -1.43 -26.82
C GLY A 88 -4.88 -1.14 -25.87
N VAL A 89 -3.66 -1.06 -26.39
CA VAL A 89 -2.48 -0.66 -25.62
C VAL A 89 -2.83 0.68 -25.02
N SER A 90 -3.19 0.69 -23.73
CA SER A 90 -3.42 1.95 -23.06
C SER A 90 -2.07 2.63 -22.95
N SER A 91 -2.02 3.92 -23.25
CA SER A 91 -0.80 4.66 -23.01
C SER A 91 -0.56 4.75 -21.51
N PRO A 92 0.71 4.66 -21.05
CA PRO A 92 1.05 4.92 -19.66
C PRO A 92 0.53 6.31 -19.25
N LYS A 93 -0.25 6.35 -18.17
CA LYS A 93 -0.79 7.60 -17.61
C LYS A 93 -0.03 7.97 -16.35
N PRO A 94 0.28 9.26 -16.13
CA PRO A 94 0.93 9.69 -14.91
C PRO A 94 0.07 9.39 -13.68
N VAL A 95 0.70 8.94 -12.59
CA VAL A 95 0.04 8.71 -11.31
C VAL A 95 0.38 9.85 -10.36
N SER A 96 -0.58 10.74 -10.10
CA SER A 96 -0.42 11.85 -9.18
C SER A 96 -0.67 11.45 -7.73
N ASN A 97 -0.06 12.18 -6.79
CA ASN A 97 -0.21 11.99 -5.34
C ASN A 97 0.16 10.59 -4.83
N ALA A 98 0.98 9.84 -5.59
CA ALA A 98 1.60 8.62 -5.12
C ALA A 98 2.69 8.97 -4.11
N ILE A 99 2.78 8.20 -3.03
CA ILE A 99 3.86 8.34 -2.05
C ILE A 99 5.05 7.53 -2.54
N ILE A 100 6.18 8.21 -2.66
CA ILE A 100 7.47 7.56 -2.90
C ILE A 100 8.30 7.70 -1.63
N SER A 101 8.93 6.61 -1.21
CA SER A 101 9.88 6.56 -0.11
C SER A 101 11.19 5.96 -0.62
N LEU A 102 12.30 6.66 -0.39
CA LEU A 102 13.64 6.22 -0.73
C LEU A 102 14.55 6.43 0.49
N SER A 103 15.01 5.32 1.07
CA SER A 103 15.86 5.33 2.29
C SER A 103 15.27 6.18 3.42
N GLY A 104 13.98 6.00 3.70
CA GLY A 104 13.25 6.68 4.77
C GLY A 104 12.84 8.13 4.48
N ARG A 105 13.19 8.68 3.31
CA ARG A 105 12.77 10.01 2.87
C ARG A 105 11.64 9.89 1.87
N SER A 106 10.62 10.73 1.99
CA SER A 106 9.42 10.63 1.17
C SER A 106 9.10 11.88 0.37
N ALA A 107 8.46 11.69 -0.77
CA ALA A 107 7.87 12.75 -1.58
C ALA A 107 6.55 12.27 -2.19
N LEU A 108 5.73 13.22 -2.65
CA LEU A 108 4.53 12.95 -3.41
C LEU A 108 4.78 13.24 -4.89
N THR A 109 4.22 12.42 -5.76
CA THR A 109 4.20 12.71 -7.20
C THR A 109 3.25 13.87 -7.51
N ASP A 110 3.65 14.72 -8.46
CA ASP A 110 2.83 15.80 -8.98
C ASP A 110 1.80 15.31 -10.01
N TRP A 111 1.13 16.24 -10.71
CA TRP A 111 0.13 15.93 -11.73
C TRP A 111 0.72 15.27 -13.00
N MET A 112 2.04 15.36 -13.21
CA MET A 112 2.79 14.65 -14.25
C MET A 112 3.32 13.30 -13.79
N GLY A 113 3.03 12.91 -12.53
CA GLY A 113 3.50 11.66 -11.94
C GLY A 113 4.96 11.72 -11.51
N GLU A 114 5.53 12.92 -11.39
CA GLU A 114 6.96 13.13 -11.11
C GLU A 114 7.19 13.52 -9.65
N ALA A 115 8.27 13.03 -9.05
CA ALA A 115 8.73 13.42 -7.72
C ALA A 115 10.24 13.52 -7.69
N THR A 116 10.76 14.36 -6.78
CA THR A 116 12.19 14.46 -6.50
C THR A 116 12.44 14.13 -5.03
N VAL A 117 13.37 13.21 -4.78
CA VAL A 117 13.76 12.79 -3.42
C VAL A 117 15.28 12.86 -3.30
N ARG A 118 15.80 13.36 -2.18
CA ARG A 118 17.23 13.30 -1.88
C ARG A 118 17.52 12.07 -1.03
N ALA A 119 18.41 11.17 -1.43
CA ALA A 119 18.76 9.97 -0.68
C ALA A 119 20.29 9.80 -0.62
N PRO A 120 20.84 9.08 0.38
CA PRO A 120 22.26 8.76 0.40
C PRO A 120 22.64 7.90 -0.82
N GLN A 121 23.83 8.13 -1.37
CA GLN A 121 24.40 7.25 -2.38
C GLN A 121 24.65 5.85 -1.82
N GLY A 122 24.57 4.83 -2.68
CA GLY A 122 24.66 3.42 -2.33
C GLY A 122 23.34 2.66 -2.47
N ASN A 123 23.26 1.50 -1.84
CA ASN A 123 22.08 0.64 -1.90
C ASN A 123 20.94 1.21 -1.06
N CYS A 124 19.80 1.41 -1.70
CA CYS A 124 18.62 2.02 -1.13
C CYS A 124 17.41 1.14 -1.44
N THR A 125 16.40 1.20 -0.56
CA THR A 125 15.09 0.63 -0.87
C THR A 125 14.19 1.71 -1.43
N LEU A 126 13.74 1.53 -2.67
CA LEU A 126 12.68 2.32 -3.28
C LEU A 126 11.34 1.66 -2.93
N ALA A 127 10.44 2.43 -2.35
CA ALA A 127 9.09 2.01 -2.03
C ALA A 127 8.07 3.00 -2.62
N ILE A 128 7.03 2.51 -3.29
CA ILE A 128 6.00 3.34 -3.92
C ILE A 128 4.62 2.83 -3.52
N SER A 129 3.76 3.75 -3.11
CA SER A 129 2.34 3.48 -2.82
C SER A 129 1.45 4.46 -3.58
N ARG A 130 0.54 3.92 -4.39
CA ARG A 130 -0.40 4.71 -5.20
C ARG A 130 -1.70 5.02 -4.46
N ASP A 131 -2.07 4.18 -3.50
CA ASP A 131 -3.33 4.22 -2.75
C ASP A 131 -3.14 4.40 -1.24
N ARG A 132 -1.88 4.50 -0.78
CA ARG A 132 -1.46 4.59 0.63
C ARG A 132 -1.76 3.34 1.46
N ILE A 133 -2.12 2.24 0.79
CA ILE A 133 -2.42 0.94 1.41
C ILE A 133 -1.36 -0.06 0.98
N GLY A 134 -1.25 -0.33 -0.32
CA GLY A 134 -0.28 -1.24 -0.90
C GLY A 134 1.05 -0.54 -1.17
N TRP A 135 2.17 -1.20 -0.85
CA TRP A 135 3.51 -0.68 -1.09
C TRP A 135 4.31 -1.65 -1.95
N TRP A 136 4.60 -1.23 -3.19
CA TRP A 136 5.59 -1.92 -4.01
C TRP A 136 6.99 -1.52 -3.54
N ARG A 137 7.91 -2.49 -3.42
CA ARG A 137 9.28 -2.25 -2.93
C ARG A 137 10.30 -2.96 -3.80
N THR A 138 11.43 -2.30 -4.03
CA THR A 138 12.60 -2.88 -4.69
C THR A 138 13.88 -2.24 -4.19
N GLU A 139 14.98 -2.96 -4.31
CA GLU A 139 16.31 -2.39 -4.08
C GLU A 139 16.78 -1.64 -5.34
N VAL A 140 17.43 -0.50 -5.13
CA VAL A 140 18.08 0.31 -6.17
C VAL A 140 19.44 0.79 -5.66
N THR A 141 20.41 0.95 -6.56
CA THR A 141 21.74 1.47 -6.21
C THR A 141 21.91 2.85 -6.82
N LEU A 142 22.18 3.85 -5.98
CA LEU A 142 22.44 5.23 -6.38
C LEU A 142 23.94 5.47 -6.46
N GLU A 143 24.46 5.66 -7.66
CA GLU A 143 25.89 5.81 -7.96
C GLU A 143 26.26 7.28 -8.20
N LYS A 144 25.38 8.02 -8.89
CA LYS A 144 25.58 9.42 -9.27
C LYS A 144 24.53 10.34 -8.66
N ASP A 145 24.81 11.64 -8.68
CA ASP A 145 23.80 12.66 -8.39
C ASP A 145 22.88 12.81 -9.61
N MET A 146 21.63 13.22 -9.39
CA MET A 146 20.63 13.45 -10.44
C MET A 146 20.31 12.20 -11.27
N GLU A 147 20.09 11.06 -10.60
CA GLU A 147 19.58 9.88 -11.28
C GLU A 147 18.08 9.96 -11.54
N GLU A 148 17.66 9.44 -12.69
CA GLU A 148 16.26 9.41 -13.09
C GLU A 148 15.77 7.97 -13.18
N PHE A 149 14.65 7.68 -12.52
CA PHE A 149 13.96 6.39 -12.58
C PHE A 149 12.55 6.57 -13.09
N GLU A 150 12.10 5.64 -13.92
CA GLU A 150 10.70 5.52 -14.32
C GLU A 150 10.15 4.19 -13.82
N VAL A 151 9.00 4.25 -13.15
CA VAL A 151 8.26 3.08 -12.67
C VAL A 151 6.92 3.03 -13.40
N ASN A 152 6.73 2.00 -14.21
CA ASN A 152 5.46 1.75 -14.88
C ASN A 152 4.76 0.56 -14.23
N PHE A 153 3.58 0.82 -13.67
CA PHE A 153 2.68 -0.20 -13.16
C PHE A 153 1.73 -0.64 -14.27
N ILE A 154 1.76 -1.90 -14.65
CA ILE A 154 0.93 -2.46 -15.72
C ILE A 154 -0.14 -3.35 -15.11
N LEU A 155 -1.36 -2.83 -15.00
CA LEU A 155 -2.50 -3.54 -14.41
C LEU A 155 -3.24 -4.35 -15.46
N TYR A 156 -3.55 -5.59 -15.12
CA TYR A 156 -4.45 -6.48 -15.83
C TYR A 156 -5.63 -6.85 -14.93
N ARG A 157 -6.86 -6.85 -15.48
CA ARG A 157 -8.06 -7.35 -14.77
C ARG A 157 -8.47 -8.67 -15.39
N VAL A 158 -7.89 -9.76 -14.90
CA VAL A 158 -8.06 -11.09 -15.46
C VAL A 158 -9.47 -11.59 -15.18
N ALA A 159 -10.23 -11.90 -16.23
CA ALA A 159 -11.55 -12.50 -16.10
C ALA A 159 -11.42 -13.97 -15.66
N PRO A 160 -12.39 -14.51 -14.89
CA PRO A 160 -12.36 -15.91 -14.51
C PRO A 160 -12.55 -16.81 -15.75
N LEU A 161 -11.73 -17.85 -15.85
CA LEU A 161 -11.89 -18.95 -16.80
C LEU A 161 -13.07 -19.85 -16.45
N ASN A 162 -13.27 -20.07 -15.14
CA ASN A 162 -14.35 -20.90 -14.63
C ASN A 162 -14.82 -20.35 -13.28
N ILE A 163 -16.11 -20.55 -13.02
CA ILE A 163 -16.77 -20.15 -11.78
C ILE A 163 -17.58 -21.34 -11.30
N THR A 164 -17.32 -21.80 -10.08
CA THR A 164 -18.16 -22.77 -9.39
C THR A 164 -18.68 -22.15 -8.10
N SER A 165 -19.96 -22.29 -7.85
CA SER A 165 -20.62 -21.70 -6.69
C SER A 165 -21.56 -22.73 -6.08
N ASP A 166 -21.35 -23.05 -4.80
CA ASP A 166 -22.28 -23.86 -4.02
C ASP A 166 -23.24 -22.90 -3.32
N ILE A 167 -24.17 -22.35 -4.10
CA ILE A 167 -25.16 -21.38 -3.62
C ILE A 167 -26.23 -22.16 -2.88
N LYS A 168 -26.32 -21.94 -1.57
CA LYS A 168 -27.37 -22.53 -0.74
C LYS A 168 -28.38 -21.44 -0.38
N PRO A 169 -29.68 -21.70 -0.57
CA PRO A 169 -30.69 -20.81 -0.01
C PRO A 169 -30.46 -20.72 1.50
N SER A 170 -30.64 -19.54 2.09
CA SER A 170 -30.64 -19.30 3.55
C SER A 170 -29.32 -19.49 4.31
N THR A 171 -28.17 -19.45 3.64
CA THR A 171 -26.86 -19.29 4.30
C THR A 171 -26.26 -17.92 4.00
N ASP A 172 -25.80 -17.21 5.04
CA ASP A 172 -25.19 -15.88 4.91
C ASP A 172 -23.83 -15.88 4.21
N LEU A 173 -23.20 -17.06 4.09
CA LEU A 173 -21.91 -17.28 3.45
C LEU A 173 -22.07 -18.32 2.35
N ASN A 174 -21.80 -17.92 1.12
CA ASN A 174 -21.88 -18.77 -0.06
C ASN A 174 -20.48 -18.93 -0.66
N PRO A 175 -19.89 -20.14 -0.63
CA PRO A 175 -18.55 -20.35 -1.17
C PRO A 175 -18.58 -20.28 -2.70
N VAL A 176 -17.79 -19.35 -3.23
CA VAL A 176 -17.56 -19.16 -4.66
C VAL A 176 -16.10 -19.48 -4.96
N THR A 177 -15.86 -20.38 -5.90
CA THR A 177 -14.54 -20.70 -6.41
C THR A 177 -14.40 -20.13 -7.83
N LEU A 178 -13.33 -19.38 -8.04
CA LEU A 178 -13.00 -18.72 -9.30
C LEU A 178 -11.63 -19.22 -9.76
N LEU A 179 -11.51 -19.59 -11.03
CA LEU A 179 -10.24 -19.94 -11.64
C LEU A 179 -9.83 -18.82 -12.58
N PHE A 180 -8.60 -18.35 -12.45
CA PHE A 180 -8.01 -17.30 -13.29
C PHE A 180 -6.73 -17.82 -13.93
N GLN A 181 -6.39 -17.32 -15.12
CA GLN A 181 -5.09 -17.56 -15.73
C GLN A 181 -4.34 -16.23 -15.86
N ILE A 182 -3.18 -16.14 -15.24
CA ILE A 182 -2.32 -14.94 -15.30
C ILE A 182 -1.87 -14.75 -16.76
N PRO A 183 -1.76 -13.50 -17.27
CA PRO A 183 -1.20 -13.26 -18.59
C PRO A 183 0.16 -13.92 -18.79
N ASP A 184 0.45 -14.37 -20.00
CA ASP A 184 1.71 -15.04 -20.30
C ASP A 184 2.90 -14.07 -20.16
N GLY A 185 4.01 -14.60 -19.61
CA GLY A 185 5.29 -13.91 -19.57
C GLY A 185 5.46 -12.93 -18.41
N GLY A 186 6.50 -13.17 -17.61
CA GLY A 186 6.94 -12.29 -16.52
C GLY A 186 6.35 -12.62 -15.15
N PRO A 187 6.89 -12.00 -14.08
CA PRO A 187 6.31 -12.08 -12.75
C PRO A 187 5.17 -11.06 -12.60
N TYR A 188 4.14 -11.44 -11.85
CA TYR A 188 3.01 -10.58 -11.53
C TYR A 188 2.78 -10.53 -10.03
N TYR A 189 2.43 -9.35 -9.52
CA TYR A 189 1.82 -9.21 -8.21
C TYR A 189 0.34 -9.52 -8.31
N ILE A 190 -0.15 -10.34 -7.39
CA ILE A 190 -1.53 -10.83 -7.42
C ILE A 190 -2.34 -10.03 -6.42
N GLY A 191 -3.43 -9.43 -6.88
CA GLY A 191 -4.34 -8.68 -6.02
C GLY A 191 -5.49 -9.52 -5.48
N MET A 192 -6.41 -8.84 -4.80
CA MET A 192 -7.62 -9.47 -4.27
C MET A 192 -8.70 -9.57 -5.34
N ALA A 193 -9.29 -10.75 -5.50
CA ALA A 193 -10.35 -10.97 -6.48
C ALA A 193 -11.60 -10.14 -6.15
N VAL A 194 -12.19 -9.55 -7.17
CA VAL A 194 -13.44 -8.80 -7.12
C VAL A 194 -14.52 -9.65 -7.75
N ILE A 195 -15.59 -9.92 -7.00
CA ILE A 195 -16.72 -10.72 -7.43
C ILE A 195 -17.91 -9.80 -7.63
N THR A 196 -18.48 -9.82 -8.83
CA THR A 196 -19.73 -9.11 -9.13
C THR A 196 -20.83 -10.14 -9.32
N TYR A 197 -21.99 -9.97 -8.69
CA TYR A 197 -23.07 -10.95 -8.72
C TYR A 197 -24.46 -10.30 -8.61
N TYR A 198 -25.51 -11.04 -8.97
CA TYR A 198 -26.90 -10.64 -8.73
C TYR A 198 -27.43 -11.21 -7.42
N THR A 199 -28.13 -10.39 -6.66
CA THR A 199 -28.95 -10.81 -5.52
C THR A 199 -30.28 -11.40 -5.99
N PRO A 200 -31.09 -12.02 -5.10
CA PRO A 200 -32.42 -12.54 -5.48
C PRO A 200 -33.39 -11.45 -5.91
N SER A 201 -33.15 -10.21 -5.46
CA SER A 201 -33.89 -9.02 -5.90
C SER A 201 -33.54 -8.55 -7.31
N GLY A 202 -32.53 -9.14 -7.95
CA GLY A 202 -32.00 -8.71 -9.26
C GLY A 202 -31.05 -7.52 -9.21
N GLY A 203 -30.76 -6.99 -8.02
CA GLY A 203 -29.77 -5.92 -7.84
C GLY A 203 -28.33 -6.46 -7.98
N PRO A 204 -27.49 -5.90 -8.88
CA PRO A 204 -26.08 -6.27 -8.96
C PRO A 204 -25.28 -5.67 -7.81
N GLU A 205 -24.46 -6.51 -7.20
CA GLU A 205 -23.56 -6.18 -6.10
C GLU A 205 -22.12 -6.59 -6.42
N VAL A 206 -21.19 -5.96 -5.72
CA VAL A 206 -19.76 -6.21 -5.83
C VAL A 206 -19.21 -6.54 -4.45
N TYR A 207 -18.41 -7.59 -4.39
CA TYR A 207 -17.77 -8.07 -3.17
C TYR A 207 -16.26 -8.23 -3.39
N ARG A 208 -15.50 -7.95 -2.33
CA ARG A 208 -14.07 -8.23 -2.21
C ARG A 208 -13.81 -8.69 -0.78
N GLU A 209 -12.87 -9.61 -0.60
CA GLU A 209 -12.66 -10.32 0.67
C GLU A 209 -12.41 -9.40 1.89
N ASP A 210 -11.78 -8.25 1.71
CA ASP A 210 -11.54 -7.29 2.79
C ASP A 210 -12.76 -6.42 3.14
N PHE A 211 -13.84 -6.49 2.36
CA PHE A 211 -15.07 -5.75 2.63
C PHE A 211 -15.89 -6.45 3.71
N SER A 212 -16.47 -5.67 4.62
CA SER A 212 -17.37 -6.19 5.64
C SER A 212 -18.64 -6.79 5.06
N GLU A 213 -19.09 -6.23 3.92
CA GLU A 213 -20.33 -6.54 3.19
C GLU A 213 -20.15 -6.26 1.69
N ALA A 214 -20.98 -6.89 0.87
CA ALA A 214 -21.09 -6.52 -0.54
C ALA A 214 -21.68 -5.11 -0.70
N VAL A 215 -21.34 -4.45 -1.80
CA VAL A 215 -21.79 -3.09 -2.12
C VAL A 215 -22.61 -3.09 -3.41
N PRO A 216 -23.68 -2.29 -3.50
CA PRO A 216 -24.40 -2.13 -4.76
C PRO A 216 -23.44 -1.64 -5.86
N LEU A 217 -23.47 -2.28 -7.03
CA LEU A 217 -22.59 -1.93 -8.15
C LEU A 217 -22.71 -0.46 -8.56
N ARG A 218 -23.93 0.10 -8.47
CA ARG A 218 -24.21 1.53 -8.73
C ARG A 218 -23.47 2.50 -7.80
N SER A 219 -23.02 2.03 -6.64
CA SER A 219 -22.28 2.81 -5.64
C SER A 219 -20.78 2.85 -5.95
N VAL A 220 -20.30 2.00 -6.87
CA VAL A 220 -18.92 1.96 -7.33
C VAL A 220 -18.75 2.96 -8.47
N ARG A 221 -18.38 4.22 -8.16
CA ARG A 221 -18.25 5.27 -9.18
C ARG A 221 -16.97 5.18 -10.01
N ASN A 222 -15.91 4.63 -9.44
CA ASN A 222 -14.64 4.38 -10.11
C ASN A 222 -13.97 3.13 -9.49
N LEU A 223 -13.29 2.37 -10.35
CA LEU A 223 -12.58 1.14 -9.96
C LEU A 223 -11.41 1.42 -8.99
N TRP A 224 -10.93 2.66 -8.95
CA TRP A 224 -9.74 3.09 -8.21
C TRP A 224 -10.04 3.88 -6.93
N GLY A 225 -11.31 4.09 -6.57
CA GLY A 225 -11.69 4.68 -5.28
C GLY A 225 -12.47 5.98 -5.38
N SER A 226 -13.76 5.86 -5.10
CA SER A 226 -14.76 6.91 -4.88
C SER A 226 -16.09 6.18 -4.70
N MET A 227 -16.16 5.41 -3.61
CA MET A 227 -17.46 5.07 -3.06
C MET A 227 -18.00 6.34 -2.41
N SER A 228 -18.96 6.99 -3.07
CA SER A 228 -19.64 8.15 -2.49
C SER A 228 -20.50 7.66 -1.32
N GLY A 229 -20.08 7.92 -0.08
CA GLY A 229 -20.86 7.65 1.12
C GLY A 229 -20.21 8.33 2.33
N VAL A 230 -21.00 9.11 3.07
CA VAL A 230 -20.56 9.72 4.33
C VAL A 230 -20.16 8.59 5.29
N GLY A 231 -18.92 8.61 5.79
CA GLY A 231 -18.46 7.71 6.85
C GLY A 231 -17.89 6.35 6.42
N ARG A 232 -17.67 6.08 5.12
CA ARG A 232 -16.93 4.87 4.69
C ARG A 232 -15.49 5.26 4.30
N PRO A 233 -14.44 4.55 4.79
CA PRO A 233 -13.07 4.83 4.38
C PRO A 233 -12.94 4.64 2.87
N PHE A 234 -12.17 5.50 2.21
CA PHE A 234 -11.84 5.36 0.79
C PHE A 234 -11.25 3.97 0.55
N ARG A 235 -11.94 3.12 -0.21
CA ARG A 235 -11.41 1.82 -0.65
C ARG A 235 -11.45 1.76 -2.17
N SER A 236 -10.28 1.59 -2.78
CA SER A 236 -10.16 1.21 -4.19
C SER A 236 -10.78 -0.16 -4.39
N MET A 237 -11.43 -0.44 -5.53
CA MET A 237 -11.88 -1.80 -5.86
C MET A 237 -10.70 -2.67 -6.29
N VAL A 238 -9.72 -2.07 -6.97
CA VAL A 238 -8.45 -2.71 -7.31
C VAL A 238 -7.50 -2.58 -6.13
N LEU A 239 -7.12 -3.71 -5.52
CA LEU A 239 -6.07 -3.77 -4.51
C LEU A 239 -5.09 -4.87 -4.92
N ILE A 240 -3.83 -4.48 -5.07
CA ILE A 240 -2.73 -5.38 -5.39
C ILE A 240 -2.01 -5.73 -4.09
N ASP A 241 -1.78 -7.03 -3.86
CA ASP A 241 -0.89 -7.49 -2.81
C ASP A 241 0.52 -7.59 -3.38
N TYR A 242 1.40 -6.68 -2.95
CA TYR A 242 2.78 -6.64 -3.42
C TYR A 242 3.69 -7.67 -2.74
N ASP A 243 3.19 -8.39 -1.73
CA ASP A 243 3.92 -9.48 -1.08
C ASP A 243 3.62 -10.84 -1.75
N HIS A 244 2.53 -10.93 -2.52
CA HIS A 244 2.15 -12.14 -3.25
C HIS A 244 2.52 -12.07 -4.73
N LYS A 245 3.45 -12.92 -5.17
CA LYS A 245 3.90 -13.02 -6.57
C LYS A 245 3.45 -14.32 -7.22
N GLY A 246 3.05 -14.25 -8.48
CA GLY A 246 2.80 -15.39 -9.36
C GLY A 246 3.55 -15.29 -10.68
N PHE A 247 3.55 -16.38 -11.44
CA PHE A 247 4.24 -16.46 -12.73
C PHE A 247 3.25 -16.37 -13.89
N GLY A 248 3.66 -15.75 -14.99
CA GLY A 248 2.82 -15.68 -16.19
C GLY A 248 2.37 -17.06 -16.69
N GLY A 249 1.10 -17.17 -17.09
CA GLY A 249 0.46 -18.43 -17.49
C GLY A 249 -0.04 -19.31 -16.34
N GLU A 250 0.29 -18.99 -15.09
CA GLU A 250 -0.17 -19.74 -13.91
C GLU A 250 -1.70 -19.68 -13.74
N ILE A 251 -2.29 -20.80 -13.31
CA ILE A 251 -3.71 -20.86 -12.96
C ILE A 251 -3.87 -20.61 -11.45
N ILE A 252 -4.53 -19.52 -11.10
CA ILE A 252 -4.86 -19.19 -9.73
C ILE A 252 -6.28 -19.64 -9.44
N THR A 253 -6.44 -20.44 -8.38
CA THR A 253 -7.76 -20.78 -7.83
C THR A 253 -8.03 -19.94 -6.60
N VAL A 254 -9.05 -19.09 -6.67
CA VAL A 254 -9.50 -18.25 -5.55
C VAL A 254 -10.79 -18.84 -5.00
N LYS A 255 -10.83 -19.09 -3.68
CA LYS A 255 -12.04 -19.51 -2.97
C LYS A 255 -12.44 -18.40 -2.02
N ILE A 256 -13.63 -17.85 -2.19
CA ILE A 256 -14.14 -16.73 -1.42
C ILE A 256 -15.51 -17.08 -0.89
N ASP A 257 -15.70 -16.90 0.41
CA ASP A 257 -17.03 -16.93 1.02
C ASP A 257 -17.69 -15.57 0.80
N VAL A 258 -18.63 -15.53 -0.15
CA VAL A 258 -19.37 -14.32 -0.47
C VAL A 258 -20.45 -14.13 0.58
N LYS A 259 -20.38 -13.00 1.29
CA LYS A 259 -21.45 -12.56 2.19
C LYS A 259 -22.65 -12.07 1.40
N GLY A 260 -23.83 -12.55 1.78
CA GLY A 260 -25.10 -12.28 1.10
C GLY A 260 -25.61 -13.50 0.35
N GLU A 261 -26.64 -13.30 -0.49
CA GLU A 261 -27.31 -14.35 -1.26
C GLU A 261 -26.98 -14.22 -2.76
N PRO A 262 -25.76 -14.55 -3.21
CA PRO A 262 -25.45 -14.51 -4.63
C PRO A 262 -26.30 -15.55 -5.36
N VAL A 263 -27.10 -15.12 -6.33
CA VAL A 263 -27.88 -16.01 -7.21
C VAL A 263 -27.12 -16.34 -8.47
N TYR A 264 -26.32 -15.40 -8.95
CA TYR A 264 -25.53 -15.57 -10.16
C TYR A 264 -24.30 -14.67 -10.14
N VAL A 265 -23.11 -15.25 -10.25
CA VAL A 265 -21.85 -14.50 -10.41
C VAL A 265 -21.72 -14.07 -11.87
N ILE A 266 -21.48 -12.78 -12.09
CA ILE A 266 -21.35 -12.14 -13.41
C ILE A 266 -19.89 -12.27 -13.87
N PRO A 267 -19.57 -13.14 -14.84
CA PRO A 267 -18.17 -13.48 -15.15
C PRO A 267 -17.38 -12.30 -15.73
N TRP A 268 -17.98 -11.52 -16.63
CA TRP A 268 -17.29 -10.40 -17.31
C TRP A 268 -17.12 -9.14 -16.45
N MET A 269 -17.68 -9.13 -15.23
CA MET A 269 -17.52 -8.06 -14.25
C MET A 269 -16.77 -8.52 -12.99
N SER A 270 -16.51 -9.82 -12.89
CA SER A 270 -15.67 -10.39 -11.86
C SER A 270 -14.24 -10.50 -12.41
N TYR A 271 -13.25 -10.23 -11.58
CA TYR A 271 -11.86 -10.25 -12.03
C TYR A 271 -10.87 -10.44 -10.89
N LEU A 272 -9.70 -10.95 -11.25
CA LEU A 272 -8.51 -10.92 -10.42
C LEU A 272 -7.59 -9.83 -10.95
N PRO A 273 -7.35 -8.73 -10.20
CA PRO A 273 -6.35 -7.76 -10.59
C PRO A 273 -4.96 -8.37 -10.41
N VAL A 274 -4.14 -8.35 -11.47
CA VAL A 274 -2.73 -8.71 -11.41
C VAL A 274 -1.92 -7.59 -12.02
N GLU A 275 -0.72 -7.36 -11.50
CA GLU A 275 0.09 -6.23 -11.90
C GLU A 275 1.53 -6.61 -12.15
N ASN A 276 2.06 -6.22 -13.30
CA ASN A 276 3.49 -6.24 -13.56
C ASN A 276 4.06 -4.84 -13.27
N VAL A 277 5.26 -4.77 -12.68
CA VAL A 277 5.92 -3.49 -12.39
C VAL A 277 7.27 -3.47 -13.07
N VAL A 278 7.46 -2.48 -13.94
CA VAL A 278 8.71 -2.27 -14.67
C VAL A 278 9.41 -1.05 -14.10
N LEU A 279 10.67 -1.22 -13.70
CA LEU A 279 11.57 -0.16 -13.27
C LEU A 279 12.63 0.06 -14.34
N GLU A 280 12.76 1.28 -14.83
CA GLU A 280 13.78 1.69 -15.79
C GLU A 280 14.64 2.81 -15.19
N ARG A 281 15.96 2.72 -15.37
CA ARG A 281 16.91 3.79 -15.05
C ARG A 281 17.16 4.59 -16.33
N ARG A 282 16.80 5.87 -16.33
CA ARG A 282 17.06 6.80 -17.44
C ARG A 282 18.41 7.47 -17.20
N ASN A 283 19.28 7.42 -18.21
CA ASN A 283 20.67 7.86 -18.10
C ASN A 283 20.86 9.35 -18.36
#